data_AF-A0A0Q7GAD2-F1
#
_entry.id   AF-A0A0Q7GAD2-F1
#
_cell.length_a   1.000
_cell.length_b   1.000
_cell.length_c   1.000
_cell.angle_alpha   90.00
_cell.angle_beta   90.00
_cell.angle_gamma   90.00
#
_symmetry.space_group_name_H-M   'P 1'
#
loop_
_entity.id
_entity.type
_entity.pdbx_description
1 polymer ?
#
loop_
_entity_poly.entity_id
_entity_poly.type
_entity_poly.pdbx_seq_one_letter_code
_entity_poly.pdbx_strand_id
1 'polypeptide(L)'
;MKKIIYILIVLFTIIACSTASKNTAAATASTKQHPEVNDTVRIANDSLEYEVIIIDNGFSYWLASMAQPRNYYSLSYLENKNYQYVTEWNSRVLQPQRYNPNLYEMSIDYRPDIHYGYEVNYLIYNYMIYFQNTYKQKLGGYVPIR
;
A
#
# COMPACT_ATOMS: atom_id res chain seq x y z
N MET A 1 -5.00 -30.59 52.98
CA MET A 1 -3.98 -30.06 52.04
C MET A 1 -4.33 -30.30 50.56
N LYS A 2 -5.60 -30.23 50.15
CA LYS A 2 -6.01 -30.28 48.72
C LYS A 2 -6.59 -28.95 48.21
N LYS A 3 -7.22 -28.16 49.09
CA LYS A 3 -7.82 -26.85 48.72
C LYS A 3 -6.79 -25.74 48.46
N ILE A 4 -5.60 -25.82 49.07
CA ILE A 4 -4.49 -24.87 48.84
C ILE A 4 -3.90 -25.03 47.43
N ILE A 5 -3.86 -26.26 46.91
CA ILE A 5 -3.35 -26.56 45.55
C ILE A 5 -4.27 -25.96 44.48
N TYR A 6 -5.59 -25.98 44.69
CA TYR A 6 -6.55 -25.37 43.76
C TYR A 6 -6.48 -23.83 43.75
N ILE A 7 -6.20 -23.19 44.89
CA ILE A 7 -6.01 -21.73 44.94
C ILE A 7 -4.73 -21.30 44.20
N LEU A 8 -3.67 -22.12 44.25
CA LEU A 8 -2.40 -21.81 43.59
C LEU A 8 -2.45 -21.95 42.06
N ILE A 9 -3.29 -22.86 41.56
CA ILE A 9 -3.50 -23.06 40.10
C ILE A 9 -4.31 -21.92 39.48
N VAL A 10 -5.30 -21.37 40.19
CA VAL A 10 -6.11 -20.24 39.69
C VAL A 10 -5.27 -18.95 39.63
N LEU A 11 -4.35 -18.75 40.57
CA LEU A 11 -3.50 -17.55 40.62
C LEU A 11 -2.46 -17.49 39.47
N PHE A 12 -2.05 -18.64 38.91
CA PHE A 12 -1.08 -18.70 37.81
C PHE A 12 -1.68 -18.34 36.44
N THR A 13 -3.01 -18.38 36.29
CA THR A 13 -3.67 -18.11 34.99
C THR A 13 -3.83 -16.62 34.67
N ILE A 14 -3.59 -15.74 35.64
CA ILE A 14 -3.79 -14.28 35.51
C ILE A 14 -2.51 -13.53 35.10
N ILE A 15 -1.35 -14.20 35.05
CA ILE A 15 -0.04 -13.57 34.78
C ILE A 15 0.40 -13.75 33.31
N ALA A 16 -0.33 -14.51 32.49
CA ALA A 16 0.07 -14.84 31.12
C ALA A 16 -0.50 -13.92 30.02
N CYS A 17 -1.04 -12.73 30.35
CA CYS A 17 -1.64 -11.84 29.35
C CYS A 17 -1.29 -10.37 29.55
N SER A 18 -0.01 -10.01 29.42
CA SER A 18 0.41 -8.63 29.11
C SER A 18 1.84 -8.58 28.55
N THR A 19 2.00 -8.95 27.28
CA THR A 19 3.18 -8.55 26.49
C THR A 19 2.72 -7.64 25.37
N ALA A 20 2.46 -6.38 25.71
CA ALA A 20 2.38 -5.30 24.74
C ALA A 20 3.63 -4.44 24.90
N SER A 21 4.61 -4.68 24.03
CA SER A 21 5.83 -3.91 23.88
C SER A 21 5.48 -2.46 23.52
N LYS A 22 5.63 -1.54 24.48
CA LYS A 22 5.64 -0.10 24.21
C LYS A 22 7.09 0.35 24.03
N ASN A 23 7.55 0.37 22.79
CA ASN A 23 8.71 1.16 22.40
C ASN A 23 8.23 2.59 22.12
N THR A 24 8.35 3.48 23.11
CA THR A 24 8.28 4.93 22.90
C THR A 24 9.69 5.48 23.01
N ALA A 25 10.43 5.43 21.91
CA ALA A 25 11.58 6.31 21.72
C ALA A 25 11.02 7.65 21.21
N ALA A 26 11.02 8.65 22.08
CA ALA A 26 10.82 10.03 21.69
C ALA A 26 12.05 10.48 20.87
N ALA A 27 11.88 10.55 19.55
CA ALA A 27 12.76 11.29 18.67
C ALA A 27 12.01 12.51 18.17
N THR A 28 12.24 13.64 18.84
CA THR A 28 11.93 14.98 18.35
C THR A 28 12.83 15.23 17.13
N ALA A 29 12.27 15.15 15.93
CA ALA A 29 12.90 15.64 14.72
C ALA A 29 11.85 16.32 13.86
N SER A 30 11.69 17.61 14.13
CA SER A 30 11.26 18.68 13.24
C SER A 30 10.72 18.25 11.87
N THR A 31 9.40 18.17 11.75
CA THR A 31 8.71 18.22 10.45
C THR A 31 9.01 19.59 9.83
N LYS A 32 10.05 19.66 9.00
CA LYS A 32 10.09 20.67 7.95
C LYS A 32 8.90 20.37 7.06
N GLN A 33 7.85 21.17 7.17
CA GLN A 33 6.81 21.24 6.15
C GLN A 33 7.51 21.63 4.85
N HIS A 34 7.81 20.62 4.03
CA HIS A 34 8.11 20.84 2.63
C HIS A 34 6.81 21.36 2.00
N PRO A 35 6.83 22.43 1.22
CA PRO A 35 5.63 22.90 0.53
C PRO A 35 5.00 21.73 -0.24
N GLU A 36 3.67 21.64 -0.21
CA GLU A 36 2.88 20.69 -1.00
C GLU A 36 3.15 20.93 -2.49
N VAL A 37 4.25 20.36 -2.98
CA VAL A 37 4.51 20.21 -4.40
C VAL A 37 3.79 18.93 -4.79
N ASN A 38 2.62 19.08 -5.40
CA ASN A 38 1.88 17.96 -5.99
C ASN A 38 2.77 17.26 -7.02
N ASP A 39 3.43 16.20 -6.56
CA ASP A 39 4.31 15.37 -7.36
C ASP A 39 3.45 14.61 -8.38
N THR A 40 3.43 15.10 -9.62
CA THR A 40 2.76 14.43 -10.73
C THR A 40 3.77 13.58 -11.48
N VAL A 41 3.64 12.26 -11.38
CA VAL A 41 4.39 11.33 -12.23
C VAL A 41 3.56 11.09 -13.48
N ARG A 42 4.06 11.58 -14.61
CA ARG A 42 3.45 11.43 -15.92
C ARG A 42 4.46 10.78 -16.85
N ILE A 43 4.15 9.58 -17.33
CA ILE A 43 4.96 8.91 -18.34
C ILE A 43 4.03 8.41 -19.44
N ALA A 44 4.23 8.96 -20.64
CA ALA A 44 3.72 8.41 -21.88
C ALA A 44 4.75 7.42 -22.43
N ASN A 45 4.29 6.26 -22.89
CA ASN A 45 5.15 5.39 -23.68
C ASN A 45 5.09 5.88 -25.13
N ASP A 46 6.20 6.35 -25.69
CA ASP A 46 6.26 6.96 -27.03
C ASP A 46 5.77 6.04 -28.18
N SER A 47 5.61 4.74 -27.90
CA SER A 47 5.09 3.74 -28.84
C SER A 47 3.62 3.32 -28.61
N LEU A 48 2.97 3.79 -27.54
CA LEU A 48 1.62 3.38 -27.15
C LEU A 48 0.70 4.58 -26.89
N GLU A 49 -0.58 4.43 -27.20
CA GLU A 49 -1.61 5.48 -27.06
C GLU A 49 -2.08 5.70 -25.61
N TYR A 50 -1.38 5.14 -24.61
CA TYR A 50 -1.84 5.11 -23.22
C TYR A 50 -0.86 5.78 -22.27
N GLU A 51 -1.43 6.55 -21.35
CA GLU A 51 -0.70 7.34 -20.36
C GLU A 51 -1.20 6.97 -18.96
N VAL A 52 -0.28 6.95 -17.99
CA VAL A 52 -0.63 6.92 -16.56
C VAL A 52 -0.23 8.24 -15.92
N ILE A 53 -1.19 8.86 -15.23
CA ILE A 53 -1.00 10.08 -14.46
C ILE A 53 -1.26 9.73 -13.00
N ILE A 54 -0.24 9.89 -12.17
CA ILE A 54 -0.34 9.69 -10.73
C ILE A 54 -0.08 11.03 -10.06
N ILE A 55 -1.04 11.50 -9.27
CA ILE A 55 -1.00 12.76 -8.54
C ILE A 55 -1.09 12.42 -7.06
N ASP A 56 0.07 12.31 -6.40
CA ASP A 56 0.11 11.94 -4.99
C ASP A 56 1.39 12.48 -4.33
N ASN A 57 1.21 13.20 -3.23
CA ASN A 57 2.28 13.83 -2.49
C ASN A 57 3.17 12.78 -1.81
N GLY A 58 4.33 12.53 -2.43
CA GLY A 58 5.33 11.61 -1.92
C GLY A 58 5.49 10.34 -2.74
N PHE A 59 4.64 10.09 -3.74
CA PHE A 59 4.83 8.95 -4.63
C PHE A 59 6.15 9.04 -5.41
N SER A 60 6.50 10.21 -5.96
CA SER A 60 7.78 10.40 -6.68
C SER A 60 8.99 10.07 -5.81
N TYR A 61 9.00 10.59 -4.57
CA TYR A 61 10.08 10.29 -3.61
C TYR A 61 10.11 8.80 -3.24
N TRP A 62 8.96 8.20 -2.96
CA TRP A 62 8.88 6.77 -2.64
C TRP A 62 9.31 5.90 -3.82
N LEU A 63 8.91 6.25 -5.04
CA LEU A 63 9.30 5.55 -6.26
C LEU A 63 10.82 5.60 -6.46
N ALA A 64 11.46 6.73 -6.18
CA ALA A 64 12.90 6.88 -6.30
C ALA A 64 13.70 6.15 -5.20
N SER A 65 13.14 6.03 -3.99
CA SER A 65 13.88 5.55 -2.81
C SER A 65 13.55 4.11 -2.39
N MET A 66 12.32 3.66 -2.62
CA MET A 66 11.79 2.39 -2.11
C MET A 66 11.44 1.40 -3.23
N ALA A 67 11.21 1.87 -4.46
CA ALA A 67 10.83 0.96 -5.52
C ALA A 67 11.97 0.01 -5.91
N GLN A 68 11.60 -1.23 -6.20
CA GLN A 68 12.53 -2.15 -6.85
C GLN A 68 12.92 -1.60 -8.21
N PRO A 69 14.17 -1.79 -8.67
CA PRO A 69 14.61 -1.27 -9.95
C PRO A 69 13.74 -1.81 -11.10
N ARG A 70 13.74 -1.08 -12.21
CA ARG A 70 13.09 -1.53 -13.44
C ARG A 70 13.65 -2.92 -13.82
N ASN A 71 12.80 -3.75 -14.41
CA ASN A 71 13.06 -5.14 -14.78
C ASN A 71 13.23 -6.13 -13.60
N TYR A 72 13.02 -5.71 -12.34
CA TYR A 72 12.98 -6.65 -11.21
C TYR A 72 11.81 -7.64 -11.32
N TYR A 73 10.62 -7.14 -11.67
CA TYR A 73 9.45 -7.98 -11.97
C TYR A 73 9.28 -8.12 -13.48
N SER A 74 8.80 -9.28 -13.93
CA SER A 74 8.40 -9.49 -15.32
C SER A 74 7.15 -8.67 -15.66
N LEU A 75 6.96 -8.34 -16.94
CA LEU A 75 5.74 -7.68 -17.41
C LEU A 75 4.48 -8.46 -17.01
N SER A 76 4.49 -9.77 -17.24
CA SER A 76 3.36 -10.64 -16.88
C SER A 76 3.03 -10.61 -15.39
N TYR A 77 4.02 -10.50 -14.51
CA TYR A 77 3.80 -10.35 -13.07
C TYR A 77 3.08 -9.03 -12.78
N LEU A 78 3.57 -7.94 -13.36
CA LEU A 78 3.00 -6.61 -13.17
C LEU A 78 1.56 -6.56 -13.68
N GLU A 79 1.29 -7.06 -14.88
CA GLU A 79 -0.06 -7.07 -15.48
C GLU A 79 -1.06 -7.83 -14.61
N ASN A 80 -0.67 -9.02 -14.11
CA ASN A 80 -1.51 -9.82 -13.23
C ASN A 80 -1.82 -9.11 -11.91
N LYS A 81 -0.81 -8.48 -11.29
CA LYS A 81 -0.99 -7.79 -10.02
C LYS A 81 -1.80 -6.50 -10.19
N ASN A 82 -1.55 -5.76 -11.26
CA ASN A 82 -2.29 -4.54 -11.58
C ASN A 82 -3.76 -4.83 -11.81
N TYR A 83 -4.08 -5.88 -12.58
CA TYR A 83 -5.48 -6.29 -12.78
C TYR A 83 -6.19 -6.56 -11.44
N GLN A 84 -5.56 -7.31 -10.54
CA GLN A 84 -6.10 -7.58 -9.22
C GLN A 84 -6.31 -6.29 -8.40
N TYR A 85 -5.28 -5.44 -8.29
CA TYR A 85 -5.32 -4.26 -7.45
C TYR A 85 -6.27 -3.19 -7.99
N VAL A 86 -6.28 -2.95 -9.30
CA VAL A 86 -7.19 -2.00 -9.94
C VAL A 86 -8.64 -2.46 -9.82
N THR A 87 -8.91 -3.76 -9.96
CA THR A 87 -10.28 -4.29 -9.77
C THR A 87 -10.80 -3.99 -8.37
N GLU A 88 -10.01 -4.26 -7.34
CA GLU A 88 -10.40 -3.96 -5.96
C GLU A 88 -10.49 -2.46 -5.70
N TRP A 89 -9.55 -1.67 -6.21
CA TRP A 89 -9.59 -0.20 -6.13
C TRP A 89 -10.91 0.34 -6.69
N ASN A 90 -11.26 -0.04 -7.93
CA ASN A 90 -12.47 0.42 -8.60
C ASN A 90 -13.73 -0.02 -7.86
N SER A 91 -13.74 -1.22 -7.27
CA SER A 91 -14.83 -1.69 -6.41
C SER A 91 -15.03 -0.77 -5.19
N ARG A 92 -13.94 -0.26 -4.61
CA ARG A 92 -13.97 0.64 -3.44
C ARG A 92 -14.40 2.06 -3.79
N VAL A 93 -13.97 2.58 -4.94
CA VAL A 93 -14.40 3.89 -5.46
C VAL A 93 -15.94 3.96 -5.54
N LEU A 94 -16.60 2.87 -5.95
CA LEU A 94 -18.06 2.79 -6.06
C LEU A 94 -18.79 2.67 -4.71
N GLN A 95 -18.07 2.63 -3.59
CA GLN A 95 -18.63 2.36 -2.27
C GLN A 95 -18.20 3.43 -1.24
N PRO A 96 -18.50 4.72 -1.48
CA PRO A 96 -18.07 5.82 -0.61
C PRO A 96 -18.69 5.79 0.80
N GLN A 97 -19.76 5.01 1.00
CA GLN A 97 -20.35 4.77 2.31
C GLN A 97 -19.53 3.79 3.16
N ARG A 98 -18.66 2.98 2.53
CA ARG A 98 -17.80 1.98 3.20
C ARG A 98 -16.34 2.38 3.23
N TYR A 99 -15.85 3.03 2.18
CA TYR A 99 -14.46 3.43 2.04
C TYR A 99 -14.34 4.94 1.98
N ASN A 100 -13.24 5.47 2.54
CA ASN A 100 -12.99 6.91 2.56
C ASN A 100 -12.84 7.43 1.13
N PRO A 101 -13.72 8.32 0.65
CA PRO A 101 -13.66 8.85 -0.71
C PRO A 101 -12.39 9.67 -0.99
N ASN A 102 -11.75 10.21 0.06
CA ASN A 102 -10.47 10.92 -0.09
C ASN A 102 -9.27 9.97 -0.29
N LEU A 103 -9.47 8.65 -0.15
CA LEU A 103 -8.45 7.64 -0.46
C LEU A 103 -8.73 6.95 -1.81
N TYR A 104 -9.98 6.94 -2.26
CA TYR A 104 -10.43 6.25 -3.46
C TYR A 104 -11.21 7.24 -4.35
N GLU A 105 -10.47 8.16 -4.96
CA GLU A 105 -11.06 9.32 -5.64
C GLU A 105 -11.64 8.98 -7.01
N MET A 106 -10.88 8.28 -7.86
CA MET A 106 -11.23 8.02 -9.26
C MET A 106 -11.01 6.57 -9.63
N SER A 107 -11.86 6.02 -10.49
CA SER A 107 -11.67 4.70 -11.09
C SER A 107 -10.54 4.73 -12.13
N ILE A 108 -9.80 3.63 -12.23
CA ILE A 108 -8.73 3.43 -13.19
C ILE A 108 -9.25 2.51 -14.29
N ASP A 109 -9.24 2.97 -15.53
CA ASP A 109 -9.64 2.17 -16.71
C ASP A 109 -8.50 1.25 -17.14
N TYR A 110 -8.26 0.20 -16.36
CA TYR A 110 -7.25 -0.80 -16.66
C TYR A 110 -7.91 -2.05 -17.26
N ARG A 111 -7.74 -2.22 -18.57
CA ARG A 111 -8.21 -3.39 -19.32
C ARG A 111 -7.13 -4.46 -19.49
N PRO A 112 -7.35 -5.72 -19.08
CA PRO A 112 -6.35 -6.79 -19.14
C PRO A 112 -6.02 -7.28 -20.56
N ASP A 113 -6.85 -6.94 -21.56
CA ASP A 113 -6.63 -7.29 -22.97
C ASP A 113 -5.78 -6.26 -23.73
N ILE A 114 -5.40 -5.15 -23.07
CA ILE A 114 -4.57 -4.09 -23.66
C ILE A 114 -3.15 -4.19 -23.12
N HIS A 115 -2.17 -4.12 -24.03
CA HIS A 115 -0.75 -4.11 -23.67
C HIS A 115 -0.25 -2.67 -23.47
N TYR A 116 -0.34 -2.16 -22.24
CA TYR A 116 0.17 -0.83 -21.87
C TYR A 116 1.70 -0.72 -21.84
N GLY A 117 2.40 -1.83 -22.01
CA GLY A 117 3.85 -1.89 -21.94
C GLY A 117 4.39 -1.87 -20.51
N TYR A 118 5.72 -2.00 -20.39
CA TYR A 118 6.37 -2.20 -19.10
C TYR A 118 6.27 -1.00 -18.18
N GLU A 119 6.59 0.21 -18.66
CA GLU A 119 6.72 1.38 -17.79
C GLU A 119 5.37 1.76 -17.16
N VAL A 120 4.28 1.74 -17.94
CA VAL A 120 2.93 2.00 -17.43
C VAL A 120 2.57 0.98 -16.34
N ASN A 121 2.77 -0.31 -16.63
CA ASN A 121 2.50 -1.38 -15.67
C ASN A 121 3.37 -1.27 -14.41
N TYR A 122 4.63 -0.88 -14.56
CA TYR A 122 5.57 -0.69 -13.46
C TYR A 122 5.13 0.46 -12.55
N LEU A 123 4.67 1.59 -13.11
CA LEU A 123 4.20 2.73 -12.33
C LEU A 123 2.90 2.40 -11.59
N ILE A 124 1.91 1.81 -12.26
CA ILE A 124 0.65 1.39 -11.62
C ILE A 124 0.95 0.44 -10.46
N TYR A 125 1.78 -0.56 -10.68
CA TYR A 125 2.13 -1.54 -9.65
C TYR A 125 2.77 -0.86 -8.43
N ASN A 126 3.78 -0.01 -8.67
CA ASN A 126 4.48 0.66 -7.58
C ASN A 126 3.57 1.64 -6.84
N TYR A 127 2.66 2.34 -7.52
CA TYR A 127 1.65 3.17 -6.86
C TYR A 127 0.73 2.33 -5.98
N MET A 128 0.25 1.18 -6.46
CA MET A 128 -0.58 0.28 -5.66
C MET A 128 0.14 -0.27 -4.43
N ILE A 129 1.45 -0.52 -4.51
CA ILE A 129 2.25 -0.91 -3.33
C ILE A 129 2.44 0.26 -2.37
N TYR A 130 2.80 1.44 -2.89
CA TYR A 130 2.91 2.67 -2.11
C TYR A 130 1.62 2.94 -1.34
N PHE A 131 0.47 2.97 -2.04
CA PHE A 131 -0.83 3.22 -1.44
C PHE A 131 -1.16 2.23 -0.31
N GLN A 132 -0.97 0.93 -0.56
CA GLN A 132 -1.24 -0.11 0.44
C GLN A 132 -0.33 0.03 1.67
N ASN A 133 0.95 0.34 1.48
CA ASN A 133 1.91 0.53 2.57
C ASN A 133 1.70 1.84 3.34
N THR A 134 1.40 2.94 2.65
CA THR A 134 1.19 4.28 3.21
C THR A 134 -0.11 4.36 3.98
N TYR A 135 -1.22 3.93 3.38
CA TYR A 135 -2.56 4.06 3.96
C TYR A 135 -3.05 2.79 4.68
N LYS A 136 -2.17 1.79 4.83
CA LYS A 136 -2.46 0.50 5.48
C LYS A 136 -3.69 -0.20 4.89
N GLN A 137 -3.85 -0.07 3.57
CA GLN A 137 -4.91 -0.72 2.82
C GLN A 137 -4.42 -2.06 2.28
N LYS A 138 -5.34 -3.02 2.12
CA LYS A 138 -5.06 -4.30 1.47
C LYS A 138 -5.99 -4.48 0.29
N LEU A 139 -5.44 -4.36 -0.92
CA LEU A 139 -6.18 -4.50 -2.18
C LEU A 139 -6.14 -5.94 -2.71
N GLY A 140 -5.16 -6.76 -2.28
CA GLY A 140 -5.17 -8.17 -2.62
C GLY A 140 -3.86 -8.90 -2.30
N GLY A 141 -3.97 -10.20 -2.00
CA GLY A 141 -2.82 -11.08 -1.83
C GLY A 141 -1.77 -10.60 -0.81
N TYR A 142 -0.52 -10.96 -1.05
CA TYR A 142 0.65 -10.46 -0.31
C TYR A 142 1.09 -9.10 -0.86
N VAL A 143 1.35 -8.18 0.06
CA VAL A 143 1.88 -6.83 -0.19
C VAL A 143 3.27 -6.76 0.42
N PRO A 144 4.34 -6.56 -0.37
CA PRO A 144 5.68 -6.37 0.17
C PRO A 144 5.76 -5.07 0.98
N ILE A 145 6.30 -5.16 2.18
CA ILE A 145 6.61 -4.00 3.01
C ILE A 145 7.85 -3.31 2.41
N ARG A 146 7.74 -2.01 2.18
CA ARG A 146 8.82 -1.15 1.70
C ARG A 146 8.78 0.17 2.46
#